data_AF-A0A0G1K849-F1
#
_entry.id   AF-A0A0G1K849-F1
#
_cell.length_a   1.000
_cell.length_b   1.000
_cell.length_c   1.000
_cell.angle_alpha   90.00
_cell.angle_beta   90.00
_cell.angle_gamma   90.00
#
_symmetry.space_group_name_H-M   'P 1'
#
loop_
_entity.id
_entity.type
_entity.pdbx_description
1 polymer ?
#
loop_
_entity_poly.entity_id
_entity_poly.type
_entity_poly.pdbx_seq_one_letter_code
_entity_poly.pdbx_strand_id
1 'polypeptide(L)' 'MFLLTLKNQAEKVRLADITSLRISFAVASLLIIIGVTLAHFVHVGFLALPLLVAGGLSFSALAGWCPMSIIIEKYFMRK' A
#
# COMPACT_ATOMS: atom_id res chain seq x y z
N MET A 1 9.93 26.88 -20.15
CA MET A 1 8.91 25.91 -20.60
C MET A 1 9.07 24.51 -19.97
N PHE A 2 10.29 23.97 -19.84
CA PHE A 2 10.57 22.65 -19.24
C PHE A 2 10.13 22.48 -17.76
N LEU A 3 10.25 23.54 -16.95
CA LEU A 3 9.82 23.55 -15.53
C LEU A 3 8.31 23.37 -15.35
N LEU A 4 7.48 23.80 -16.31
CA LEU A 4 6.03 23.57 -16.26
C LEU A 4 5.68 22.10 -16.50
N THR A 5 6.47 21.41 -17.33
CA THR A 5 6.33 19.96 -17.53
C THR A 5 6.64 19.22 -16.24
N LEU A 6 7.71 19.53 -15.51
CA LEU A 6 7.99 18.84 -14.24
C LEU A 6 6.97 19.15 -13.16
N LYS A 7 6.49 20.39 -13.06
CA LYS A 7 5.45 20.75 -12.10
C LYS A 7 4.14 20.00 -12.38
N ASN A 8 3.76 19.89 -13.64
CA ASN A 8 2.56 19.16 -14.07
C ASN A 8 2.72 17.64 -13.89
N GLN A 9 3.90 17.06 -14.15
CA GLN A 9 4.17 15.65 -13.88
C GLN A 9 4.20 15.34 -12.37
N ALA A 10 4.81 16.19 -11.55
CA ALA A 10 4.81 16.04 -10.09
C ALA A 10 3.40 16.16 -9.49
N GLU A 11 2.57 17.04 -10.04
CA GLU A 11 1.17 17.18 -9.67
C GLU A 11 0.37 15.93 -10.10
N LYS A 12 0.55 15.44 -11.32
CA LYS A 12 -0.12 14.24 -11.83
C LYS A 12 0.27 12.98 -11.03
N VAL A 13 1.53 12.84 -10.66
CA VAL A 13 2.02 11.76 -9.77
C VAL A 13 1.40 11.92 -8.38
N ARG A 14 1.36 13.12 -7.80
CA ARG A 14 0.69 13.35 -6.51
C ARG A 14 -0.80 12.99 -6.52
N LEU A 15 -1.53 13.30 -7.59
CA LEU A 15 -2.96 12.98 -7.72
C LEU A 15 -3.22 11.49 -7.93
N ALA A 16 -2.33 10.78 -8.63
CA ALA A 16 -2.40 9.32 -8.74
C ALA A 16 -1.99 8.62 -7.43
N ASP A 17 -0.99 9.17 -6.74
CA ASP A 17 -0.39 8.60 -5.52
C ASP A 17 -1.33 8.70 -4.30
N ILE A 18 -2.12 9.78 -4.18
CA ILE A 18 -3.11 9.88 -3.08
C ILE A 18 -4.13 8.73 -3.11
N THR A 19 -4.52 8.26 -4.29
CA THR A 19 -5.55 7.21 -4.42
C THR A 19 -4.94 5.84 -4.17
N SER A 20 -3.76 5.57 -4.73
CA SER A 20 -3.03 4.32 -4.48
C SER A 20 -2.64 4.18 -3.01
N LEU A 21 -2.22 5.26 -2.34
CA LEU A 21 -1.91 5.27 -0.91
C LEU A 21 -3.15 4.93 -0.07
N ARG A 22 -4.31 5.53 -0.37
CA ARG A 22 -5.58 5.26 0.33
C ARG A 22 -6.03 3.81 0.17
N ILE A 23 -5.94 3.27 -1.05
CA ILE A 23 -6.27 1.85 -1.32
C ILE A 23 -5.31 0.94 -0.57
N SER A 24 -4.01 1.24 -0.59
CA SER A 24 -2.99 0.44 0.11
C SER A 24 -3.24 0.40 1.62
N PHE A 25 -3.56 1.54 2.24
CA PHE A 25 -3.93 1.60 3.66
C PHE A 25 -5.24 0.85 3.96
N ALA A 26 -6.24 0.93 3.09
CA ALA A 26 -7.51 0.22 3.27
C ALA A 26 -7.34 -1.31 3.16
N VAL A 27 -6.52 -1.78 2.22
CA VAL A 27 -6.23 -3.22 2.07
C VAL A 27 -5.40 -3.72 3.25
N ALA A 28 -4.39 -2.95 3.68
CA ALA A 28 -3.56 -3.26 4.83
C ALA A 28 -4.37 -3.40 6.12
N SER A 29 -5.27 -2.44 6.40
CA SER A 29 -6.10 -2.49 7.60
C SER A 29 -7.08 -3.67 7.55
N LEU A 30 -7.66 -3.97 6.39
CA LEU A 30 -8.54 -5.13 6.22
C LEU A 30 -7.80 -6.45 6.50
N LEU A 31 -6.59 -6.61 5.96
CA LEU A 31 -5.78 -7.81 6.17
C LEU A 31 -5.41 -8.02 7.64
N ILE A 32 -5.07 -6.94 8.35
CA ILE A 32 -4.74 -6.98 9.78
C ILE A 32 -5.99 -7.34 10.59
N ILE A 33 -7.14 -6.72 10.31
CA ILE A 33 -8.41 -7.01 11.00
C ILE A 33 -8.81 -8.48 10.79
N ILE A 34 -8.71 -8.98 9.55
CA ILE A 34 -9.00 -10.39 9.24
C ILE A 34 -8.03 -11.31 10.00
N GLY A 35 -6.73 -11.00 9.98
CA GLY A 35 -5.72 -11.79 10.68
C GLY A 35 -5.90 -11.82 12.20
N VAL A 36 -6.24 -10.69 12.82
CA VAL A 36 -6.51 -10.59 14.27
C VAL A 36 -7.80 -11.32 14.63
N THR A 37 -8.85 -11.16 13.82
CA THR A 37 -10.13 -11.87 14.03
C THR A 37 -9.93 -13.38 13.95
N LEU A 38 -9.15 -13.86 12.98
CA LEU A 38 -8.86 -15.28 12.83
C LEU A 38 -7.98 -15.82 13.96
N ALA A 39 -7.05 -15.01 14.48
CA ALA A 39 -6.24 -15.38 15.65
C ALA A 39 -7.08 -15.59 16.91
N HIS A 40 -8.20 -14.88 17.06
CA HIS A 40 -9.13 -15.08 18.18
C HIS A 40 -9.89 -16.41 18.09
N PHE A 41 -10.16 -16.93 16.88
CA PHE A 41 -10.94 -18.16 16.69
C PHE A 41 -10.11 -19.46 16.68
N VAL A 42 -8.81 -19.40 16.36
CA VAL A 42 -7.99 -20.61 16.18
C VAL A 42 -7.06 -20.88 17.36
N HIS A 43 -6.13 -19.95 17.69
CA HIS A 43 -5.18 -20.09 18.79
C HIS A 43 -4.35 -18.81 18.93
N VAL A 44 -3.88 -18.45 20.13
CA VAL A 44 -3.02 -17.27 20.38
C VAL A 44 -1.73 -17.28 19.54
N GLY A 45 -1.25 -18.46 19.12
CA GLY A 45 -0.09 -18.58 18.22
C GLY A 45 -0.33 -18.00 16.81
N PHE A 46 -1.58 -17.84 16.38
CA PHE A 46 -1.92 -17.24 15.09
C PHE A 46 -1.72 -15.72 15.06
N LEU A 47 -1.47 -15.07 16.21
CA LEU A 47 -1.16 -13.63 16.27
C LEU A 47 0.14 -13.27 15.53
N ALA A 48 1.01 -14.26 15.31
CA ALA A 48 2.22 -14.09 14.52
C ALA A 48 1.93 -13.68 13.07
N LEU A 49 0.83 -14.16 12.46
CA LEU A 49 0.48 -13.81 11.08
C LEU A 49 0.17 -12.31 10.90
N PRO A 50 -0.78 -11.70 11.64
CA PRO A 50 -1.04 -10.27 11.52
C PRO A 50 0.17 -9.43 11.92
N LEU A 51 1.00 -9.87 12.87
CA LEU A 51 2.26 -9.21 13.22
C LEU A 51 3.26 -9.21 12.06
N LEU A 52 3.42 -10.34 11.38
CA LEU A 52 4.35 -10.49 10.26
C LEU A 52 3.87 -9.70 9.03
N VAL A 53 2.55 -9.64 8.81
CA VAL A 53 1.92 -8.78 7.80
C VAL A 53 2.13 -7.30 8.12
N ALA A 54 1.87 -6.87 9.36
CA ALA A 54 2.09 -5.49 9.79
C ALA A 54 3.57 -5.10 9.71
N GLY A 55 4.49 -6.00 10.07
CA GLY A 55 5.93 -5.80 9.93
C GLY A 55 6.36 -5.66 8.46
N GLY A 56 5.86 -6.51 7.57
CA GLY A 56 6.15 -6.45 6.13
C GLY A 56 5.63 -5.17 5.48
N LEU A 57 4.43 -4.71 5.88
CA LEU A 57 3.87 -3.43 5.45
C LEU A 57 4.70 -2.24 5.97
N SER A 58 5.17 -2.31 7.22
CA SER A 58 6.04 -1.28 7.80
C SER A 58 7.37 -1.20 7.06
N PHE A 59 7.96 -2.35 6.71
CA PHE A 59 9.18 -2.41 5.92
C PHE A 59 8.98 -1.86 4.50
N SER A 60 7.87 -2.19 3.85
CA SER A 60 7.50 -1.67 2.53
C SER A 60 7.28 -0.15 2.53
N ALA A 61 6.71 0.40 3.62
CA ALA A 61 6.56 1.83 3.82
C ALA A 61 7.92 2.55 3.98
N LEU A 62 8.85 1.97 4.75
CA LEU A 62 10.21 2.54 4.88
C LEU A 62 11.04 2.40 3.61
N ALA A 63 10.90 1.29 2.88
CA ALA A 63 11.59 1.06 1.62
C ALA A 63 11.06 1.94 0.47
N GLY A 64 9.91 2.63 0.65
CA GLY A 64 9.26 3.40 -0.41
C GLY A 64 8.78 2.52 -1.57
N TRP A 65 8.71 1.20 -1.36
CA TRP A 65 8.43 0.22 -2.40
C TRP A 65 7.15 -0.52 -2.07
N CYS A 66 6.01 0.06 -2.50
CA CYS A 66 4.71 -0.56 -2.35
C CYS A 66 4.34 -1.29 -3.66
N PRO A 67 4.21 -2.63 -3.66
CA PRO A 67 3.91 -3.39 -4.88
C PRO A 67 2.60 -2.96 -5.54
N MET A 68 1.64 -2.51 -4.74
CA MET A 68 0.36 -1.99 -5.21
C MET A 68 0.55 -0.73 -6.08
N SER A 69 1.51 0.13 -5.73
CA SER A 69 1.84 1.33 -6.50
C SER A 69 2.43 0.96 -7.87
N ILE A 70 3.36 0.01 -7.91
CA ILE A 70 3.99 -0.48 -9.14
C ILE A 70 2.97 -1.11 -10.10
N ILE A 71 2.00 -1.87 -9.58
CA ILE A 71 0.95 -2.50 -10.38
C ILE A 71 0.03 -1.45 -10.99
N ILE A 72 -0.36 -0.43 -10.21
CA ILE A 72 -1.21 0.66 -10.69
C ILE A 72 -0.46 1.50 -11.73
N GLU A 73 0.82 1.82 -11.51
CA GLU A 73 1.65 2.52 -12.49
C GLU A 73 1.70 1.75 -13.81
N LYS A 74 1.89 0.43 -13.77
CA LYS A 74 2.01 -0.41 -14.97
C LYS A 74 0.68 -0.60 -15.72
N TYR A 75 -0.45 -0.71 -15.03
CA TYR A 75 -1.75 -0.95 -15.65
C TYR A 75 -2.53 0.33 -16.00
N PHE A 76 -2.38 1.41 -15.23
CA PHE A 76 -3.10 2.67 -15.47
C PHE A 76 -2.44 3.55 -16.54
N MET A 77 -1.11 3.52 -16.68
CA MET A 77 -0.38 4.25 -17.74
C MET A 77 -0.38 3.55 -19.11
N ARG A 78 -1.00 2.36 -19.21
CA ARG A 78 -1.18 1.60 -20.47
C ARG A 78 -2.52 1.94 -21.17
N LYS A 79 -3.12 3.08 -20.84
CA LYS A 79 -4.30 3.67 -21.49
C LYS A 79 -3.95 5.07 -21.96
#